data_AF-A0A317Z4R0-F1
#
_entry.id   AF-A0A317Z4R0-F1
#
_cell.length_a   1.000
_cell.length_b   1.000
_cell.length_c   1.000
_cell.angle_alpha   90.00
_cell.angle_beta   90.00
_cell.angle_gamma   90.00
#
_symmetry.space_group_name_H-M   'P 1'
#
loop_
_entity.id
_entity.type
_entity.pdbx_description
1 polymer ?
#
loop_
_entity_poly.entity_id
_entity_poly.type
_entity_poly.pdbx_seq_one_letter_code
_entity_poly.pdbx_strand_id
1 'polypeptide(L)' 'MKISTKGRYGLTLMIALAKRHGTGCVSLKTIAEENGLSDLYLEQLVGPLRNAGLIRSVRGAKGGYELKMSATEIT' A
#
# COMPACT_ATOMS: atom_id res chain seq x y z
N MET A 1 -2.86 -5.56 -22.28
CA MET A 1 -2.85 -4.29 -21.51
C MET A 1 -1.42 -3.80 -21.35
N LYS A 2 -1.18 -2.50 -21.48
CA LYS A 2 0.12 -1.90 -21.14
C LYS A 2 0.02 -1.35 -19.71
N ILE A 3 0.77 -1.92 -18.78
CA ILE A 3 0.76 -1.49 -17.37
C ILE A 3 1.82 -0.43 -17.17
N SER A 4 1.43 0.73 -16.65
CA SER A 4 2.36 1.82 -16.32
C SER A 4 3.19 1.48 -15.07
N THR A 5 4.31 2.18 -14.87
CA THR A 5 5.12 2.04 -13.64
C THR A 5 4.29 2.34 -12.38
N LYS A 6 3.42 3.35 -12.44
CA LYS A 6 2.48 3.67 -11.35
C LYS A 6 1.55 2.50 -11.04
N GLY A 7 1.00 1.86 -12.07
CA GLY A 7 0.15 0.67 -11.90
C GLY A 7 0.91 -0.50 -11.30
N ARG A 8 2.13 -0.78 -11.79
CA ARG A 8 2.97 -1.85 -11.27
C ARG A 8 3.31 -1.65 -9.79
N TYR A 9 3.77 -0.45 -9.41
CA TYR A 9 4.16 -0.19 -8.02
C TYR A 9 2.95 -0.01 -7.10
N GLY A 10 1.80 0.44 -7.64
CA GLY A 10 0.54 0.40 -6.91
C GLY A 10 0.14 -1.03 -6.56
N LEU A 11 0.28 -1.95 -7.50
CA LEU A 11 0.05 -3.38 -7.26
C LEU A 11 1.05 -3.95 -6.24
N THR A 12 2.34 -3.62 -6.36
CA THR A 12 3.36 -4.01 -5.37
C THR A 12 2.98 -3.56 -3.95
N LEU A 13 2.56 -2.31 -3.80
CA LEU A 13 2.07 -1.77 -2.53
C LEU A 13 0.87 -2.55 -2.00
N MET A 14 -0.16 -2.79 -2.84
CA MET A 14 -1.35 -3.55 -2.44
C MET A 14 -1.04 -4.99 -2.02
N ILE A 15 -0.13 -5.67 -2.72
CA ILE A 15 0.32 -7.02 -2.36
C ILE A 15 1.07 -7.00 -1.02
N ALA A 16 1.94 -6.01 -0.79
CA ALA A 16 2.67 -5.87 0.46
C ALA A 16 1.74 -5.65 1.66
N LEU A 17 0.65 -4.89 1.46
CA LEU A 17 -0.39 -4.71 2.47
C LEU A 17 -1.24 -5.97 2.67
N ALA A 18 -1.60 -6.67 1.59
CA ALA A 18 -2.36 -7.92 1.64
C ALA A 18 -1.65 -9.02 2.44
N LYS A 19 -0.33 -9.17 2.26
CA LYS A 19 0.50 -10.13 3.01
C LYS A 19 0.49 -9.89 4.52
N ARG A 20 0.13 -8.68 4.97
CA ARG A 20 0.10 -8.27 6.38
C ARG A 20 -1.32 -8.01 6.89
N HIS A 21 -2.34 -8.35 6.11
CA HIS A 21 -3.72 -8.10 6.48
C HIS A 21 -4.04 -8.77 7.84
N GLY A 22 -4.61 -8.00 8.77
CA GLY A 22 -4.92 -8.47 10.13
C GLY A 22 -3.76 -8.47 11.12
N THR A 23 -2.52 -8.19 10.69
CA THR A 23 -1.33 -8.10 11.58
C THR A 23 -1.01 -6.69 12.06
N GLY A 24 -1.81 -5.71 11.62
CA GLY A 24 -1.63 -4.28 11.88
C GLY A 24 -1.15 -3.49 10.67
N CYS A 25 -0.88 -2.20 10.87
CA CYS A 25 -0.43 -1.30 9.82
C CYS A 25 1.09 -1.33 9.61
N VAL A 26 1.52 -1.04 8.39
CA VAL A 26 2.94 -1.02 7.99
C VAL A 26 3.30 0.32 7.35
N SER A 27 4.50 0.83 7.64
CA SER A 27 4.97 2.11 7.10
C SER A 27 5.34 2.00 5.61
N LEU A 28 5.22 3.10 4.86
CA LEU A 28 5.67 3.14 3.47
C LEU A 28 7.18 2.93 3.35
N LYS A 29 7.95 3.42 4.32
CA LYS A 29 9.39 3.20 4.38
C LYS A 29 9.75 1.72 4.42
N THR A 30 9.06 0.94 5.27
CA THR A 30 9.27 -0.51 5.35
C THR A 30 8.93 -1.20 4.02
N ILE A 31 7.81 -0.84 3.38
CA ILE A 31 7.43 -1.41 2.09
C ILE A 31 8.43 -1.02 0.99
N ALA A 32 8.91 0.21 1.01
CA ALA A 32 9.90 0.73 0.08
C ALA A 32 11.22 -0.05 0.17
N GLU A 33 11.74 -0.23 1.39
CA GLU A 33 12.96 -1.00 1.66
C GLU A 33 12.85 -2.45 1.19
N GLU A 34 11.76 -3.14 1.52
CA GLU A 34 11.54 -4.56 1.15
C GLU A 34 11.39 -4.79 -0.36
N ASN A 35 10.96 -3.78 -1.11
CA ASN A 35 10.67 -3.90 -2.54
C ASN A 35 11.67 -3.12 -3.42
N GLY A 36 12.70 -2.51 -2.83
CA GLY A 36 13.66 -1.68 -3.55
C GLY A 36 13.03 -0.47 -4.24
N LEU A 37 12.03 0.13 -3.60
CA LEU A 37 11.30 1.30 -4.10
C LEU A 37 11.67 2.55 -3.30
N SER A 38 11.28 3.72 -3.81
CA SER A 38 11.34 4.97 -3.04
C SER A 38 10.06 5.14 -2.22
N ASP A 39 10.21 5.50 -0.95
CA ASP A 39 9.12 5.88 -0.05
C ASP A 39 8.34 7.09 -0.59
N LEU A 40 9.04 8.13 -1.06
CA LEU A 40 8.43 9.30 -1.71
C LEU A 40 7.57 8.91 -2.92
N TYR A 41 8.00 7.89 -3.69
CA TYR A 41 7.17 7.40 -4.79
C TYR A 41 5.90 6.69 -4.29
N LEU A 42 6.00 5.87 -3.24
CA LEU A 42 4.83 5.22 -2.64
C LEU A 42 3.85 6.24 -2.04
N GLU A 43 4.33 7.37 -1.51
CA GLU A 43 3.48 8.47 -1.05
C GLU A 43 2.57 9.03 -2.15
N GLN A 44 3.03 9.03 -3.40
CA GLN A 44 2.20 9.45 -4.54
C GLN A 44 1.11 8.42 -4.88
N LEU A 45 1.32 7.15 -4.54
CA LEU A 45 0.40 6.06 -4.87
C LEU A 45 -0.69 5.85 -3.81
N VAL A 46 -0.39 6.15 -2.53
CA VAL A 46 -1.36 5.96 -1.44
C VAL A 46 -2.58 6.87 -1.56
N GLY A 47 -2.44 8.07 -2.11
CA GLY A 47 -3.55 9.02 -2.25
C GLY A 47 -4.73 8.42 -3.04
N PRO A 48 -4.52 8.03 -4.32
CA PRO A 48 -5.55 7.36 -5.11
C PRO A 48 -6.11 6.09 -4.46
N LEU A 49 -5.27 5.22 -3.90
CA LEU A 49 -5.71 3.96 -3.27
C LEU A 49 -6.57 4.20 -2.02
N ARG A 50 -6.20 5.19 -1.21
CA ARG A 50 -6.97 5.59 -0.02
C ARG A 50 -8.31 6.20 -0.41
N ASN A 51 -8.31 7.07 -1.42
CA ASN A 51 -9.53 7.72 -1.90
C ASN A 51 -10.50 6.70 -2.54
N ALA A 52 -9.97 5.65 -3.19
CA ALA A 52 -10.75 4.52 -3.68
C ALA A 52 -11.25 3.58 -2.56
N GLY A 53 -10.85 3.82 -1.30
CA GLY A 53 -11.25 2.98 -0.17
C GLY A 53 -10.59 1.61 -0.13
N LEU A 54 -9.48 1.41 -0.83
CA LEU A 54 -8.77 0.13 -0.84
C LEU A 54 -7.86 -0.02 0.37
N ILE A 55 -7.32 1.09 0.88
CA ILE A 55 -6.41 1.14 2.02
C ILE A 55 -6.91 2.17 3.05
N ARG A 56 -6.48 1.99 4.31
CA ARG A 56 -6.67 2.99 5.37
C ARG A 56 -5.32 3.39 5.98
N SER A 57 -5.23 4.64 6.42
CA SER A 57 -4.04 5.19 7.08
C SER A 57 -4.24 5.26 8.58
N VAL A 58 -3.27 4.78 9.35
CA VAL A 58 -3.22 4.88 10.81
C VAL A 58 -2.13 5.89 11.18
N ARG A 59 -2.47 6.86 12.05
CA ARG A 59 -1.52 7.89 12.52
C ARG A 59 -0.77 7.43 13.79
N GLY A 60 0.34 8.09 14.09
CA GLY A 60 1.14 7.88 15.31
C GLY A 60 2.49 7.23 15.04
N ALA A 61 3.29 7.05 16.09
CA ALA A 61 4.67 6.52 15.99
C ALA A 61 4.74 5.09 15.42
N LYS A 62 3.66 4.31 15.57
CA LYS A 62 3.50 2.97 14.97
C LYS A 62 2.44 2.97 13.86
N GLY A 63 2.18 4.13 13.26
CA GLY A 63 1.23 4.30 12.18
C GLY A 63 1.73 3.73 10.85
N GLY A 64 0.90 3.86 9.83
CA GLY A 64 1.19 3.31 8.51
C GLY A 64 -0.08 3.10 7.70
N TYR A 65 -0.05 2.11 6.82
CA TYR A 65 -1.15 1.73 5.95
C TYR A 65 -1.48 0.25 6.13
N GLU A 66 -2.74 -0.08 5.89
CA GLU A 66 -3.25 -1.46 5.81
C GLU A 66 -4.42 -1.52 4.82
N LEU A 67 -4.79 -2.71 4.36
CA LEU A 67 -5.99 -2.86 3.54
C LEU A 67 -7.24 -2.49 4.34
N LYS A 68 -8.21 -1.87 3.66
CA LYS A 68 -9.49 -1.53 4.27
C LYS A 68 -10.44 -2.74 4.38
N MET A 69 -10.27 -3.72 3.50
CA MET A 69 -11.09 -4.92 3.37
C MET A 69 -10.23 -6.13 3.01
N SER A 70 -10.82 -7.33 2.97
CA SER A 70 -10.07 -8.54 2.63
C SER A 70 -9.47 -8.43 1.23
N ALA A 71 -8.25 -8.97 1.04
CA ALA A 71 -7.60 -9.01 -0.27
C ALA A 71 -8.44 -9.78 -1.31
N THR A 72 -9.29 -10.72 -0.88
CA THR A 72 -10.21 -11.48 -1.75
C THR A 72 -11.36 -10.64 -2.32
N GLU A 73 -11.60 -9.45 -1.76
CA GLU A 73 -12.67 -8.54 -2.17
C GLU A 73 -12.16 -7.44 -3.14
N ILE A 74 -10.86 -7.41 -3.42
CA ILE A 74 -10.21 -6.35 -4.22
C ILE A 74 -9.89 -6.90 -5.63
N THR A 75 -10.30 -6.15 -6.67
CA THR A 75 -10.10 -6.49 -8.09
C THR A 75 -9.26 -5.46 -8.85
#